data_AF-A0A4Q3LCF0-F1
#
_entry.id   AF-A0A4Q3LCF0-F1
#
_cell.length_a   1.000
_cell.length_b   1.000
_cell.length_c   1.000
_cell.angle_alpha   90.00
_cell.angle_beta   90.00
_cell.angle_gamma   90.00
#
_symmetry.space_group_name_H-M   'P 1'
#
loop_
_entity.id
_entity.type
_entity.pdbx_description
1 polymer ?
#
loop_
_entity_poly.entity_id
_entity_poly.type
_entity_poly.pdbx_seq_one_letter_code
_entity_poly.pdbx_strand_id
1 'polypeptide(L)'
;MAHIPLAPSLEEEVLPETAAFYRRVLQALSDAGIPFLVGGAFAHACYTGIRRSTKDLDLFIKREDYERIEAVMHAAGWRTEMTYPHWLAKVYAGEDFIDLIFNSGNGLTPVDQRWFHQNPEADILGVPVRIANLEDGLLSKAFIMERERYDGADVAHLIQANAERLDWKGLVERFGNHWRVLLAHLSLFGFIYPGERHRVPAWVMERLIARMADEIRQPPASDPRVCAGTLLSREQYLHDVERLGYVDGRLTPASTMTPEDVATWTEAIPSRQAEPDEAADEPPRVPVIAAGEISIGRLDC
;
A
#
# COMPACT_ATOMS: atom_id res chain seq x y z
N MET A 1 16.77 19.14 17.30
CA MET A 1 15.39 19.20 16.77
C MET A 1 14.46 18.87 17.92
N ALA A 2 13.42 19.69 18.15
CA ALA A 2 12.49 19.46 19.24
C ALA A 2 11.68 18.18 18.95
N HIS A 3 11.79 17.16 19.80
CA HIS A 3 10.94 15.98 19.77
C HIS A 3 9.52 16.42 20.13
N ILE A 4 8.65 16.57 19.13
CA ILE A 4 7.21 16.60 19.38
C ILE A 4 6.84 15.17 19.80
N PRO A 5 6.19 14.98 20.96
CA PRO A 5 5.83 13.66 21.44
C PRO A 5 4.87 13.01 20.43
N LEU A 6 5.19 11.79 20.02
CA LEU A 6 4.28 10.97 19.23
C LEU A 6 3.05 10.64 20.09
N ALA A 7 1.91 10.46 19.42
CA ALA A 7 0.71 10.02 20.12
C ALA A 7 0.92 8.61 20.73
N PRO A 8 0.24 8.29 21.84
CA PRO A 8 0.22 6.95 22.39
C PRO A 8 -0.20 5.91 21.34
N SER A 9 0.37 4.72 21.44
CA SER A 9 0.11 3.62 20.50
C SER A 9 -1.30 3.01 20.67
N LEU A 10 -1.58 1.90 19.97
CA LEU A 10 -2.88 1.20 19.94
C LEU A 10 -3.12 0.26 21.14
N GLU A 11 -2.62 0.59 22.33
CA GLU A 11 -2.67 -0.28 23.51
C GLU A 11 -4.07 -0.72 23.93
N GLU A 12 -5.08 0.13 23.73
CA GLU A 12 -6.46 -0.14 24.16
C GLU A 12 -7.28 -0.81 23.07
N GLU A 13 -6.76 -0.82 21.83
CA GLU A 13 -7.41 -1.36 20.63
C GLU A 13 -6.99 -2.80 20.30
N VAL A 14 -6.06 -3.36 21.08
CA VAL A 14 -5.52 -4.71 20.91
C VAL A 14 -5.84 -5.55 22.13
N LEU A 15 -6.28 -6.79 21.91
CA LEU A 15 -6.60 -7.71 23.00
C LEU A 15 -5.35 -7.98 23.87
N PRO A 16 -5.49 -8.13 25.20
CA PRO A 16 -4.35 -8.26 26.11
C PRO A 16 -3.37 -9.39 25.76
N GLU A 17 -3.89 -10.54 25.32
CA GLU A 17 -3.13 -11.70 24.88
C GLU A 17 -2.33 -11.43 23.59
N THR A 18 -2.97 -10.83 22.58
CA THR A 18 -2.33 -10.40 21.33
C THR A 18 -1.25 -9.35 21.61
N ALA A 19 -1.54 -8.38 22.47
CA ALA A 19 -0.58 -7.36 22.89
C ALA A 19 0.62 -7.99 23.62
N ALA A 20 0.40 -9.00 24.47
CA ALA A 20 1.48 -9.73 25.13
C ALA A 20 2.35 -10.53 24.13
N PHE A 21 1.75 -11.10 23.09
CA PHE A 21 2.49 -11.71 21.99
C PHE A 21 3.36 -10.67 21.26
N TYR A 22 2.77 -9.57 20.82
CA TYR A 22 3.47 -8.48 20.11
C TYR A 22 4.65 -7.93 20.93
N ARG A 23 4.44 -7.60 22.21
CA ARG A 23 5.52 -7.14 23.10
C ARG A 23 6.69 -8.11 23.16
N ARG A 24 6.41 -9.41 23.31
CA ARG A 24 7.47 -10.42 23.42
C ARG A 24 8.26 -10.57 22.13
N VAL A 25 7.62 -10.45 20.97
CA VAL A 25 8.34 -10.45 19.68
C VAL A 25 9.21 -9.20 19.52
N LEU A 26 8.66 -8.01 19.80
CA LEU A 26 9.41 -6.75 19.75
C LEU A 26 10.63 -6.77 20.68
N GLN A 27 10.47 -7.32 21.89
CA GLN A 27 11.57 -7.47 22.84
C GLN A 27 12.60 -8.50 22.36
N ALA A 28 12.17 -9.66 21.86
CA ALA A 28 13.08 -10.69 21.36
C ALA A 28 13.95 -10.20 20.19
N LEU A 29 13.38 -9.43 19.26
CA LEU A 29 14.12 -8.82 18.16
C LEU A 29 15.11 -7.77 18.65
N SER A 30 14.68 -6.91 19.60
CA SER A 30 15.54 -5.90 20.22
C SER A 30 16.72 -6.51 20.97
N ASP A 31 16.48 -7.54 21.78
CA ASP A 31 17.50 -8.26 22.55
C ASP A 31 18.50 -8.99 21.65
N ALA A 32 18.03 -9.50 20.50
CA ALA A 32 18.87 -10.12 19.48
C ALA A 32 19.65 -9.11 18.62
N GLY A 33 19.42 -7.80 18.80
CA GLY A 33 20.05 -6.74 18.00
C GLY A 33 19.68 -6.81 16.52
N ILE A 34 18.50 -7.32 16.19
CA ILE A 34 18.01 -7.41 14.81
C ILE A 34 17.31 -6.09 14.45
N PRO A 35 17.71 -5.39 13.37
CA PRO A 35 17.03 -4.17 12.94
C PRO A 35 15.62 -4.45 12.43
N PHE A 36 14.64 -3.72 12.95
CA PHE A 36 13.27 -3.69 12.43
C PHE A 36 12.67 -2.29 12.67
N LEU A 37 11.58 -1.98 11.97
CA LEU A 37 10.79 -0.77 12.17
C LEU A 37 9.32 -1.14 12.31
N VAL A 38 8.66 -0.62 13.35
CA VAL A 38 7.20 -0.76 13.45
C VAL A 38 6.53 0.15 12.43
N GLY A 39 5.59 -0.41 11.68
CA GLY A 39 4.87 0.26 10.61
C GLY A 39 3.36 0.27 10.83
N GLY A 40 2.63 0.30 9.71
CA GLY A 40 1.22 -0.03 9.73
C GLY A 40 0.34 0.93 10.53
N ALA A 41 -0.71 0.35 11.12
CA ALA A 41 -1.65 1.08 11.96
C ALA A 41 -0.99 1.67 13.22
N PHE A 42 0.02 1.01 13.79
CA PHE A 42 0.74 1.49 14.97
C PHE A 42 1.55 2.75 14.68
N ALA A 43 2.39 2.74 13.64
CA ALA A 43 3.13 3.94 13.23
C ALA A 43 2.18 5.06 12.79
N HIS A 44 1.11 4.71 12.06
CA HIS A 44 0.09 5.67 11.65
C HIS A 44 -0.54 6.36 12.87
N ALA A 45 -0.96 5.59 13.89
CA ALA A 45 -1.54 6.13 15.11
C ALA A 45 -0.57 7.06 15.85
N CYS A 46 0.72 6.71 15.93
CA CYS A 46 1.74 7.57 16.52
C CYS A 46 1.86 8.93 15.80
N TYR A 47 1.67 8.95 14.48
CA TYR A 47 1.80 10.16 13.66
C TYR A 47 0.53 11.00 13.55
N THR A 48 -0.65 10.40 13.64
CA THR A 48 -1.92 11.09 13.39
C THR A 48 -2.81 11.17 14.63
N GLY A 49 -2.54 10.37 15.66
CA GLY A 49 -3.43 10.16 16.80
C GLY A 49 -4.69 9.37 16.45
N ILE A 50 -4.87 8.93 15.20
CA ILE A 50 -6.03 8.17 14.76
C ILE A 50 -5.83 6.72 15.15
N ARG A 51 -6.60 6.27 16.13
CA ARG A 51 -6.57 4.88 16.62
C ARG A 51 -7.65 4.06 15.93
N ARG A 52 -7.27 2.91 15.40
CA ARG A 52 -8.17 1.95 14.75
C ARG A 52 -7.78 0.55 15.18
N SER A 53 -8.76 -0.34 15.34
CA SER A 53 -8.48 -1.75 15.53
C SER A 53 -7.72 -2.28 14.31
N THR A 54 -6.63 -3.00 14.57
CA THR A 54 -5.80 -3.65 13.56
C THR A 54 -5.68 -5.13 13.92
N LYS A 55 -5.64 -6.00 12.91
CA LYS A 55 -5.54 -7.45 13.11
C LYS A 55 -4.10 -7.93 13.22
N ASP A 56 -3.16 -7.09 12.80
CA ASP A 56 -1.75 -7.37 12.65
C ASP A 56 -0.87 -6.25 13.22
N LEU A 57 0.36 -6.63 13.53
CA LEU A 57 1.48 -5.72 13.74
C LEU A 57 2.42 -5.82 12.53
N ASP A 58 2.65 -4.68 11.88
CA ASP A 58 3.55 -4.60 10.73
C ASP A 58 4.99 -4.27 11.18
N LEU A 59 5.94 -5.14 10.87
CA LEU A 59 7.37 -4.93 11.06
C LEU A 59 8.08 -4.87 9.71
N PHE A 60 8.64 -3.71 9.38
CA PHE A 60 9.51 -3.55 8.23
C PHE A 60 10.92 -4.06 8.57
N ILE A 61 11.41 -5.01 7.78
CA ILE A 61 12.71 -5.67 7.95
C ILE A 61 13.44 -5.71 6.60
N LYS A 62 14.77 -5.79 6.61
CA LYS A 62 15.48 -6.16 5.38
C LYS A 62 15.26 -7.63 5.10
N ARG A 63 15.15 -8.01 3.81
CA ARG A 63 14.97 -9.43 3.44
C ARG A 63 16.10 -10.30 3.96
N GLU A 64 17.34 -9.82 3.95
CA GLU A 64 18.54 -10.54 4.41
C GLU A 64 18.53 -10.89 5.91
N ASP A 65 17.69 -10.23 6.72
CA ASP A 65 17.58 -10.49 8.16
C ASP A 65 16.51 -11.55 8.50
N TYR A 66 15.69 -11.99 7.53
CA TYR A 66 14.59 -12.92 7.79
C TYR A 66 15.05 -14.24 8.42
N GLU A 67 16.10 -14.87 7.91
CA GLU A 67 16.57 -16.16 8.43
C GLU A 67 17.07 -16.04 9.88
N ARG A 68 17.61 -14.86 10.26
CA ARG A 68 17.99 -14.57 11.65
C ARG A 68 16.75 -14.38 12.52
N ILE A 69 15.74 -13.68 12.03
CA ILE A 69 14.45 -13.48 12.72
C ILE A 69 13.78 -14.82 12.94
N GLU A 70 13.69 -15.66 11.90
CA GLU A 70 13.14 -17.01 11.96
C GLU A 70 13.82 -17.85 13.05
N ALA A 71 15.14 -17.86 13.11
CA ALA A 71 15.88 -18.58 14.15
C ALA A 71 15.51 -18.08 15.57
N VAL A 72 15.40 -16.76 15.78
CA VAL A 72 14.99 -16.19 17.08
C VAL A 72 13.55 -16.55 17.42
N MET A 73 12.63 -16.44 16.46
CA MET A 73 11.22 -16.77 16.65
C MET A 73 11.02 -18.26 16.98
N HIS A 74 11.71 -19.16 16.27
CA HIS A 74 11.68 -20.59 16.54
C HIS A 74 12.26 -20.93 17.92
N ALA A 75 13.38 -20.31 18.32
CA ALA A 75 13.95 -20.51 19.65
C ALA A 75 12.99 -20.07 20.78
N ALA A 76 12.15 -19.07 20.50
CA ALA A 76 11.11 -18.60 21.41
C ALA A 76 9.79 -19.40 21.31
N GLY A 77 9.71 -20.41 20.43
CA GLY A 77 8.56 -21.29 20.28
C GLY A 77 7.46 -20.80 19.35
N TRP A 78 7.72 -19.75 18.54
CA TRP A 78 6.79 -19.30 17.52
C TRP A 78 7.06 -19.95 16.16
N ARG A 79 6.02 -20.03 15.36
CA ARG A 79 6.10 -20.49 13.97
C ARG A 79 6.28 -19.28 13.06
N THR A 80 7.23 -19.37 12.14
CA THR A 80 7.36 -18.44 11.01
C THR A 80 6.88 -19.08 9.72
N GLU A 81 6.51 -18.24 8.76
CA GLU A 81 6.12 -18.67 7.43
C GLU A 81 6.54 -17.61 6.40
N MET A 82 7.24 -18.02 5.35
CA MET A 82 7.47 -17.17 4.19
C MET A 82 6.23 -17.21 3.30
N THR A 83 5.23 -16.37 3.62
CA THR A 83 3.93 -16.38 2.95
C THR A 83 4.01 -15.96 1.48
N TYR A 84 4.78 -14.92 1.18
CA TYR A 84 5.03 -14.45 -0.19
C TYR A 84 6.51 -14.09 -0.35
N PRO A 85 7.30 -14.91 -1.07
CA PRO A 85 8.75 -14.74 -1.17
C PRO A 85 9.25 -13.37 -1.63
N HIS A 86 8.45 -12.63 -2.41
CA HIS A 86 8.80 -11.29 -2.89
C HIS A 86 8.59 -10.15 -1.87
N TRP A 87 7.78 -10.33 -0.82
CA TRP A 87 7.48 -9.20 0.07
C TRP A 87 7.12 -9.49 1.54
N LEU A 88 6.58 -10.68 1.87
CA LEU A 88 5.97 -10.91 3.17
C LEU A 88 6.32 -12.27 3.75
N ALA A 89 6.74 -12.26 5.01
CA ALA A 89 6.68 -13.40 5.90
C ALA A 89 5.82 -13.08 7.12
N LYS A 90 5.45 -14.09 7.91
CA LYS A 90 4.60 -13.94 9.09
C LYS A 90 5.17 -14.70 10.28
N VAL A 91 4.96 -14.16 11.48
CA VAL A 91 5.20 -14.84 12.77
C VAL A 91 3.84 -15.10 13.42
N TYR A 92 3.61 -16.32 13.90
CA TYR A 92 2.29 -16.73 14.42
C TYR A 92 2.32 -17.10 15.91
N ALA A 93 1.24 -16.75 16.59
CA ALA A 93 0.87 -17.27 17.91
C ALA A 93 -0.63 -17.62 17.92
N GLY A 94 -0.97 -18.86 17.58
CA GLY A 94 -2.37 -19.27 17.42
C GLY A 94 -2.99 -18.59 16.18
N GLU A 95 -4.06 -17.83 16.39
CA GLU A 95 -4.74 -17.05 15.34
C GLU A 95 -4.14 -15.64 15.15
N ASP A 96 -3.34 -15.16 16.12
CA ASP A 96 -2.65 -13.87 16.03
C ASP A 96 -1.39 -13.98 15.16
N PHE A 97 -1.06 -12.90 14.45
CA PHE A 97 0.14 -12.86 13.61
C PHE A 97 0.78 -11.47 13.52
N ILE A 98 2.07 -11.47 13.17
CA ILE A 98 2.89 -10.28 12.91
C ILE A 98 3.40 -10.38 11.48
N ASP A 99 3.29 -9.29 10.73
CA ASP A 99 3.75 -9.20 9.35
C ASP A 99 5.20 -8.74 9.31
N LEU A 100 6.06 -9.56 8.72
CA LEU A 100 7.46 -9.25 8.43
C LEU A 100 7.55 -8.80 6.97
N ILE A 101 7.50 -7.48 6.77
CA ILE A 101 7.44 -6.85 5.46
C ILE A 101 8.84 -6.45 5.02
N PHE A 102 9.30 -6.96 3.88
CA PHE A 102 10.60 -6.62 3.30
C PHE A 102 10.50 -6.00 1.90
N ASN A 103 9.29 -5.90 1.35
CA ASN A 103 8.96 -5.16 0.14
C ASN A 103 7.47 -4.77 0.17
N SER A 104 6.99 -3.97 -0.76
CA SER A 104 5.55 -3.87 -1.03
C SER A 104 5.09 -5.06 -1.87
N GLY A 105 3.81 -5.45 -1.76
CA GLY A 105 3.26 -6.57 -2.54
C GLY A 105 3.43 -6.41 -4.05
N ASN A 106 3.39 -5.17 -4.56
CA ASN A 106 3.64 -4.86 -5.97
C ASN A 106 5.14 -4.78 -6.36
N GLY A 107 6.05 -5.06 -5.44
CA GLY A 107 7.50 -5.09 -5.64
C GLY A 107 8.16 -3.73 -5.88
N LEU A 108 7.50 -2.62 -5.55
CA LEU A 108 8.01 -1.26 -5.79
C LEU A 108 8.91 -0.72 -4.68
N THR A 109 8.71 -1.16 -3.44
CA THR A 109 9.37 -0.54 -2.28
C THR A 109 10.13 -1.55 -1.43
N PRO A 110 11.26 -2.10 -1.92
CA PRO A 110 12.14 -2.92 -1.08
C PRO A 110 12.53 -2.17 0.19
N VAL A 111 12.56 -2.89 1.30
CA VAL A 111 13.06 -2.36 2.58
C VAL A 111 14.57 -2.39 2.57
N ASP A 112 15.16 -1.28 2.14
CA ASP A 112 16.60 -1.08 2.00
C ASP A 112 17.20 -0.27 3.16
N GLN A 113 18.47 0.12 3.04
CA GLN A 113 19.15 0.91 4.06
C GLN A 113 18.53 2.30 4.30
N ARG A 114 17.80 2.86 3.33
CA ARG A 114 17.18 4.18 3.43
C ARG A 114 16.04 4.18 4.45
N TRP A 115 15.34 3.06 4.61
CA TRP A 115 14.30 2.90 5.63
C TRP A 115 14.87 3.09 7.04
N PHE A 116 16.12 2.67 7.27
CA PHE A 116 16.79 2.69 8.57
C PHE A 116 17.63 3.96 8.79
N HIS A 117 17.09 5.12 8.42
CA HIS A 117 17.75 6.41 8.60
C HIS A 117 16.89 7.35 9.46
N GLN A 118 17.48 7.86 10.55
CA GLN A 118 16.88 8.87 11.43
C GLN A 118 15.44 8.55 11.91
N ASN A 119 15.14 7.27 12.08
CA ASN A 119 13.82 6.80 12.49
C ASN A 119 13.44 7.36 13.87
N PRO A 120 12.20 7.84 14.04
CA PRO A 120 11.69 8.21 15.35
C PRO A 120 11.60 7.01 16.28
N GLU A 121 11.84 7.26 17.57
CA GLU A 121 11.57 6.30 18.63
C GLU A 121 10.15 6.54 19.19
N ALA A 122 9.46 5.44 19.48
CA ALA A 122 8.12 5.42 20.05
C ALA A 122 8.00 4.29 21.07
N ASP A 123 7.10 4.46 22.03
CA ASP A 123 6.69 3.37 22.90
C ASP A 123 5.48 2.66 22.26
N ILE A 124 5.69 1.40 21.87
CA ILE A 124 4.66 0.55 21.26
C ILE A 124 4.35 -0.57 22.24
N LEU A 125 3.14 -0.55 22.81
CA LEU A 125 2.68 -1.54 23.78
C LEU A 125 3.58 -1.66 25.02
N GLY A 126 4.24 -0.59 25.47
CA GLY A 126 5.20 -0.61 26.58
C GLY A 126 6.63 -1.01 26.18
N VAL A 127 6.92 -1.13 24.87
CA VAL A 127 8.26 -1.49 24.36
C VAL A 127 8.82 -0.32 23.57
N PRO A 128 9.99 0.23 23.95
CA PRO A 128 10.65 1.29 23.20
C PRO A 128 11.24 0.72 21.90
N VAL A 129 10.73 1.19 20.77
CA VAL A 129 11.12 0.73 19.43
C VAL A 129 11.26 1.89 18.46
N ARG A 130 11.80 1.62 17.27
CA ARG A 130 11.79 2.58 16.17
C ARG A 130 10.61 2.33 15.25
N ILE A 131 10.04 3.41 14.72
CA ILE A 131 8.94 3.36 13.75
C ILE A 131 9.43 3.78 12.35
N ALA A 132 8.78 3.26 11.31
CA ALA A 132 9.05 3.65 9.93
C ALA A 132 8.83 5.16 9.75
N ASN A 133 9.66 5.84 8.95
CA ASN A 133 9.51 7.29 8.76
C ASN A 133 8.17 7.64 8.10
N LEU A 134 7.76 8.89 8.25
CA LEU A 134 6.53 9.41 7.63
C LEU A 134 6.51 9.19 6.12
N GLU A 135 7.63 9.44 5.44
CA GLU A 135 7.77 9.32 4.00
C GLU A 135 7.71 7.86 3.54
N ASP A 136 8.28 6.96 4.33
CA ASP A 136 8.23 5.51 4.13
C ASP A 136 6.79 4.99 4.25
N GLY A 137 6.10 5.37 5.33
CA GLY A 137 4.70 5.01 5.58
C GLY A 137 3.74 5.62 4.56
N LEU A 138 4.00 6.83 4.07
CA LEU A 138 3.22 7.45 3.01
C LEU A 138 3.40 6.70 1.69
N LEU A 139 4.66 6.41 1.31
CA LEU A 139 4.97 5.70 0.09
C LEU A 139 4.34 4.29 0.06
N SER A 140 4.46 3.52 1.14
CA SER A 140 3.92 2.16 1.21
C SER A 140 2.39 2.11 1.09
N LYS A 141 1.71 3.17 1.53
CA LYS A 141 0.24 3.31 1.45
C LYS A 141 -0.25 3.89 0.12
N ALA A 142 0.55 4.72 -0.53
CA ALA A 142 0.14 5.46 -1.72
C ALA A 142 -0.23 4.58 -2.92
N PHE A 143 0.29 3.35 -3.00
CA PHE A 143 -0.01 2.42 -4.08
C PHE A 143 -1.14 1.44 -3.77
N ILE A 144 -1.72 1.48 -2.56
CA ILE A 144 -2.81 0.58 -2.19
C ILE A 144 -4.13 1.19 -2.68
N MET A 145 -4.55 0.77 -3.87
CA MET A 145 -5.78 1.17 -4.54
C MET A 145 -6.57 -0.05 -5.02
N GLU A 146 -6.69 -1.05 -4.14
CA GLU A 146 -7.49 -2.25 -4.37
C GLU A 146 -8.99 -1.95 -4.26
N ARG A 147 -9.81 -2.90 -4.73
CA ARG A 147 -11.27 -2.76 -4.68
C ARG A 147 -11.79 -2.83 -3.25
N GLU A 148 -11.23 -3.74 -2.48
CA GLU A 148 -11.55 -4.02 -1.08
C GLU A 148 -10.76 -3.12 -0.11
N ARG A 149 -9.68 -2.50 -0.57
CA ARG A 149 -8.78 -1.71 0.27
C ARG A 149 -8.16 -0.53 -0.49
N TYR A 150 -8.46 0.67 -0.02
CA TYR A 150 -7.86 1.92 -0.48
C TYR A 150 -7.27 2.71 0.69
N ASP A 151 -5.96 2.92 0.72
CA ASP A 151 -5.28 3.60 1.83
C ASP A 151 -5.13 5.13 1.60
N GLY A 152 -5.78 5.73 0.60
CA GLY A 152 -5.65 7.17 0.31
C GLY A 152 -6.10 8.09 1.43
N ALA A 153 -7.05 7.67 2.27
CA ALA A 153 -7.42 8.41 3.47
C ALA A 153 -6.26 8.45 4.48
N ASP A 154 -5.52 7.37 4.64
CA ASP A 154 -4.36 7.33 5.54
C ASP A 154 -3.24 8.24 5.02
N VAL A 155 -3.01 8.28 3.71
CA VAL A 155 -2.09 9.23 3.07
C VAL A 155 -2.50 10.67 3.38
N ALA A 156 -3.79 11.00 3.21
CA ALA A 156 -4.30 12.33 3.47
C ALA A 156 -4.16 12.73 4.96
N HIS A 157 -4.44 11.82 5.89
CA HIS A 157 -4.26 12.07 7.33
C HIS A 157 -2.79 12.23 7.73
N LEU A 158 -1.87 11.47 7.13
CA LEU A 158 -0.44 11.64 7.38
C LEU A 158 0.04 13.03 6.95
N ILE A 159 -0.39 13.50 5.77
CA ILE A 159 -0.08 14.86 5.30
C ILE A 159 -0.75 15.89 6.22
N GLN A 160 -2.03 15.72 6.53
CA GLN A 160 -2.77 16.63 7.41
C GLN A 160 -2.10 16.73 8.79
N ALA A 161 -1.62 15.65 9.37
CA ALA A 161 -1.00 15.73 10.69
C ALA A 161 0.45 16.25 10.63
N ASN A 162 1.18 16.06 9.52
CA ASN A 162 2.64 16.16 9.52
C ASN A 162 3.27 16.92 8.33
N ALA A 163 2.51 17.65 7.52
CA ALA A 163 3.02 18.31 6.32
C ALA A 163 4.31 19.13 6.52
N GLU A 164 4.44 19.86 7.63
CA GLU A 164 5.61 20.70 7.94
C GLU A 164 6.86 19.89 8.34
N ARG A 165 6.68 18.61 8.68
CA ARG A 165 7.74 17.70 9.11
C ARG A 165 8.26 16.81 7.98
N LEU A 166 7.48 16.68 6.90
CA LEU A 166 7.84 15.85 5.76
C LEU A 166 9.09 16.39 5.06
N ASP A 167 10.05 15.51 4.77
CA ASP A 167 11.08 15.77 3.77
C ASP A 167 10.46 15.69 2.37
N TRP A 168 9.82 16.79 1.95
CA TRP A 168 9.19 16.91 0.64
C TRP A 168 10.15 16.65 -0.54
N LYS A 169 11.42 17.02 -0.40
CA LYS A 169 12.42 16.77 -1.44
C LYS A 169 12.70 15.28 -1.54
N GLY A 170 13.02 14.65 -0.41
CA GLY A 170 13.24 13.21 -0.34
C GLY A 170 12.02 12.41 -0.79
N LEU A 171 10.80 12.85 -0.46
CA LEU A 171 9.55 12.22 -0.87
C LEU A 171 9.35 12.26 -2.39
N VAL A 172 9.50 13.44 -3.01
CA VAL A 172 9.40 13.58 -4.48
C VAL A 172 10.46 12.73 -5.18
N GLU A 173 11.69 12.71 -4.66
CA GLU A 173 12.76 11.85 -5.18
C GLU A 173 12.42 10.37 -5.04
N ARG A 174 11.77 9.97 -3.94
CA ARG A 174 11.42 8.57 -3.66
C ARG A 174 10.29 8.05 -4.53
N PHE A 175 9.29 8.87 -4.84
CA PHE A 175 8.28 8.52 -5.85
C PHE A 175 8.87 8.45 -7.25
N GLY A 176 9.90 9.25 -7.56
CA GLY A 176 10.70 9.12 -8.78
C GLY A 176 9.88 9.11 -10.07
N ASN A 177 9.84 7.97 -10.76
CA ASN A 177 9.07 7.77 -11.99
C ASN A 177 7.57 7.60 -11.75
N HIS A 178 7.16 7.31 -10.52
CA HIS A 178 5.76 7.18 -10.10
C HIS A 178 5.17 8.49 -9.55
N TRP A 179 5.76 9.62 -9.92
CA TRP A 179 5.32 10.97 -9.53
C TRP A 179 3.82 11.24 -9.81
N ARG A 180 3.21 10.55 -10.78
CA ARG A 180 1.76 10.62 -11.07
C ARG A 180 0.92 10.16 -9.88
N VAL A 181 1.36 9.14 -9.15
CA VAL A 181 0.67 8.62 -7.95
C VAL A 181 0.75 9.65 -6.82
N LEU A 182 1.93 10.25 -6.61
CA LEU A 182 2.07 11.33 -5.63
C LEU A 182 1.18 12.53 -5.99
N LEU A 183 1.20 12.98 -7.24
CA LEU A 183 0.36 14.08 -7.70
C LEU A 183 -1.13 13.78 -7.47
N ALA A 184 -1.59 12.56 -7.76
CA ALA A 184 -2.98 12.16 -7.53
C ALA A 184 -3.38 12.30 -6.05
N HIS A 185 -2.56 11.80 -5.13
CA HIS A 185 -2.81 11.96 -3.68
C HIS A 185 -2.77 13.42 -3.22
N LEU A 186 -1.84 14.23 -3.73
CA LEU A 186 -1.77 15.66 -3.37
C LEU A 186 -2.94 16.46 -3.94
N SER A 187 -3.42 16.11 -5.15
CA SER A 187 -4.65 16.67 -5.71
C SER A 187 -5.87 16.30 -4.86
N LEU A 188 -5.99 15.04 -4.45
CA LEU A 188 -7.06 14.59 -3.55
C LEU A 188 -6.95 15.25 -2.18
N PHE A 189 -5.76 15.41 -1.61
CA PHE A 189 -5.55 16.11 -0.35
C PHE A 189 -6.13 17.53 -0.40
N GLY A 190 -5.85 18.29 -1.46
CA GLY A 190 -6.41 19.64 -1.64
C GLY A 190 -7.94 19.66 -1.81
N PHE A 191 -8.54 18.58 -2.31
CA PHE A 191 -10.00 18.41 -2.37
C PHE A 191 -10.59 18.05 -1.00
N ILE A 192 -9.96 17.14 -0.26
CA ILE A 192 -10.39 16.67 1.07
C ILE A 192 -10.27 17.80 2.10
N TYR A 193 -9.15 18.55 2.07
CA TYR A 193 -8.86 19.64 2.99
C TYR A 193 -8.57 20.96 2.25
N PRO A 194 -9.59 21.61 1.66
CA PRO A 194 -9.38 22.83 0.85
C PRO A 194 -8.75 23.98 1.63
N GLY A 195 -9.02 24.09 2.94
CA GLY A 195 -8.41 25.07 3.83
C GLY A 195 -6.94 24.77 4.18
N GLU A 196 -6.50 23.52 4.06
CA GLU A 196 -5.16 23.07 4.43
C GLU A 196 -4.25 22.82 3.24
N ARG A 197 -4.74 23.01 2.00
CA ARG A 197 -3.95 22.82 0.76
C ARG A 197 -2.58 23.52 0.77
N HIS A 198 -2.48 24.65 1.49
CA HIS A 198 -1.27 25.47 1.58
C HIS A 198 -0.14 24.82 2.38
N ARG A 199 -0.45 23.76 3.14
CA ARG A 199 0.53 22.99 3.92
C ARG A 199 1.43 22.14 3.02
N VAL A 200 0.95 21.76 1.83
CA VAL A 200 1.80 21.20 0.79
C VAL A 200 2.62 22.35 0.17
N PRO A 201 3.95 22.28 0.14
CA PRO A 201 4.76 23.37 -0.42
C PRO A 201 4.41 23.63 -1.88
N ALA A 202 4.22 24.91 -2.24
CA ALA A 202 3.84 25.32 -3.59
C ALA A 202 4.76 24.74 -4.67
N TRP A 203 6.08 24.74 -4.42
CA TRP A 203 7.07 24.20 -5.35
C TRP A 203 6.86 22.71 -5.68
N VAL A 204 6.32 21.91 -4.75
CA VAL A 204 6.04 20.49 -4.99
C VAL A 204 4.92 20.35 -6.03
N MET A 205 3.82 21.07 -5.81
CA MET A 205 2.68 21.07 -6.73
C MET A 205 3.07 21.64 -8.10
N GLU A 206 3.76 22.78 -8.12
CA GLU A 206 4.25 23.42 -9.34
C GLU A 206 5.15 22.47 -10.14
N ARG A 207 6.09 21.80 -9.48
CA ARG A 207 6.99 20.83 -10.13
C ARG A 207 6.24 19.65 -10.74
N LEU A 208 5.29 19.06 -10.01
CA LEU A 208 4.53 17.90 -10.48
C LEU A 208 3.56 18.27 -11.62
N ILE A 209 2.91 19.43 -11.53
CA ILE A 209 2.04 19.96 -12.59
C ILE A 209 2.85 20.32 -13.83
N ALA A 210 4.01 20.96 -13.69
CA ALA A 210 4.89 21.25 -14.82
C ALA A 210 5.33 19.97 -15.52
N ARG A 211 5.71 18.93 -14.75
CA ARG A 211 6.07 17.61 -15.31
C ARG A 211 4.91 16.98 -16.09
N MET A 212 3.68 17.08 -15.59
CA MET A 212 2.47 16.64 -16.31
C MET A 212 2.26 17.43 -17.61
N ALA A 213 2.38 18.76 -17.55
CA ALA A 213 2.21 19.63 -18.72
C ALA A 213 3.29 19.39 -19.79
N ASP A 214 4.52 19.07 -19.38
CA ASP A 214 5.59 18.66 -20.27
C ASP A 214 5.27 17.33 -20.94
N GLU A 215 4.85 16.32 -20.18
CA GLU A 215 4.54 14.98 -20.69
C GLU A 215 3.37 14.99 -21.68
N ILE A 216 2.31 15.80 -21.44
CA ILE A 216 1.18 15.97 -22.37
C ILE A 216 1.62 16.49 -23.74
N ARG A 217 2.72 17.27 -23.78
CA ARG A 217 3.26 17.83 -25.03
C ARG A 217 4.19 16.87 -25.77
N GLN A 218 4.63 15.80 -25.12
CA GLN A 218 5.46 14.77 -25.73
C GLN A 218 4.60 13.72 -26.45
N PRO A 219 5.16 13.01 -27.46
CA PRO A 219 4.49 11.83 -27.99
C PRO A 219 4.28 10.80 -26.87
N PRO A 220 3.26 9.92 -26.98
CA PRO A 220 3.06 8.81 -26.05
C PRO A 220 4.33 7.96 -25.90
N ALA A 221 4.43 7.26 -24.76
CA ALA A 221 5.54 6.38 -24.46
C ALA A 221 5.81 5.38 -25.59
N SER A 222 7.08 5.06 -25.81
CA SER A 222 7.51 4.19 -26.92
C SER A 222 7.01 2.75 -26.81
N ASP A 223 6.65 2.31 -25.60
CA ASP A 223 5.97 1.04 -25.38
C ASP A 223 4.47 1.30 -25.12
N PRO A 224 3.60 1.14 -26.13
CA PRO A 224 2.18 1.47 -26.02
C PRO A 224 1.37 0.42 -25.25
N ARG A 225 1.99 -0.67 -24.75
CA ARG A 225 1.25 -1.82 -24.20
C ARG A 225 1.52 -2.11 -22.74
N VAL A 226 2.13 -1.24 -21.96
CA VAL A 226 2.28 -1.47 -20.50
C VAL A 226 1.01 -1.05 -19.74
N CYS A 227 0.45 -1.95 -18.92
CA CYS A 227 -0.58 -1.61 -17.95
C CYS A 227 0.06 -1.43 -16.56
N ALA A 228 0.38 -0.19 -16.20
CA ALA A 228 0.89 0.15 -14.88
C ALA A 228 -0.19 0.08 -13.78
N GLY A 229 -1.45 -0.15 -14.13
CA GLY A 229 -2.55 -0.32 -13.18
C GLY A 229 -2.33 -1.51 -12.24
N THR A 230 -1.62 -2.55 -12.69
CA THR A 230 -1.25 -3.70 -11.86
C THR A 230 -0.30 -3.37 -10.71
N LEU A 231 0.33 -2.18 -10.73
CA LEU A 231 1.09 -1.65 -9.60
C LEU A 231 0.19 -1.00 -8.53
N LEU A 232 -1.05 -0.66 -8.87
CA LEU A 232 -2.03 -0.04 -7.96
C LEU A 232 -3.03 -1.05 -7.40
N SER A 233 -3.28 -2.12 -8.17
CA SER A 233 -4.20 -3.18 -7.78
C SER A 233 -3.78 -4.52 -8.39
N ARG A 234 -3.74 -5.56 -7.56
CA ARG A 234 -3.43 -6.93 -8.01
C ARG A 234 -4.53 -7.58 -8.84
N GLU A 235 -5.78 -7.14 -8.69
CA GLU A 235 -6.97 -7.77 -9.31
C GLU A 235 -7.59 -6.93 -10.43
N GLN A 236 -7.72 -5.61 -10.22
CA GLN A 236 -8.63 -4.79 -11.05
C GLN A 236 -8.19 -4.61 -12.50
N TYR A 237 -6.90 -4.84 -12.80
CA TYR A 237 -6.33 -4.71 -14.14
C TYR A 237 -5.98 -6.06 -14.79
N LEU A 238 -6.49 -7.17 -14.24
CA LEU A 238 -6.28 -8.50 -14.83
C LEU A 238 -6.92 -8.61 -16.22
N HIS A 239 -8.05 -7.93 -16.46
CA HIS A 239 -8.66 -7.89 -17.80
C HIS A 239 -7.68 -7.30 -18.85
N ASP A 240 -7.01 -6.21 -18.51
CA ASP A 240 -6.06 -5.53 -19.40
C ASP A 240 -4.90 -6.44 -19.81
N VAL A 241 -4.34 -7.18 -18.85
CA VAL A 241 -3.19 -8.05 -19.11
C VAL A 241 -3.59 -9.40 -19.72
N GLU A 242 -4.70 -10.00 -19.28
CA GLU A 242 -5.13 -11.34 -19.72
C GLU A 242 -6.01 -11.36 -20.97
N ARG A 243 -6.69 -10.25 -21.30
CA ARG A 243 -7.63 -10.18 -22.43
C ARG A 243 -7.24 -9.14 -23.46
N LEU A 244 -6.72 -7.99 -23.04
CA LEU A 244 -6.36 -6.91 -23.97
C LEU A 244 -4.89 -6.98 -24.44
N GLY A 245 -4.08 -7.86 -23.86
CA GLY A 245 -2.69 -8.11 -24.26
C GLY A 245 -1.71 -7.02 -23.81
N TYR A 246 -2.03 -6.31 -22.74
CA TYR A 246 -1.08 -5.41 -22.09
C TYR A 246 -0.02 -6.19 -21.31
N VAL A 247 1.21 -5.67 -21.27
CA VAL A 247 2.28 -6.10 -20.40
C VAL A 247 1.96 -5.66 -18.97
N ASP A 248 2.01 -6.61 -18.04
CA ASP A 248 1.86 -6.35 -16.62
C ASP A 248 2.96 -5.40 -16.11
N GLY A 249 2.57 -4.26 -15.53
CA GLY A 249 3.50 -3.28 -14.97
C GLY A 249 4.46 -3.85 -13.92
N ARG A 250 4.06 -4.91 -13.20
CA ARG A 250 4.89 -5.62 -12.22
C ARG A 250 6.01 -6.45 -12.85
N LEU A 251 5.92 -6.73 -14.15
CA LEU A 251 6.96 -7.45 -14.91
C LEU A 251 7.86 -6.51 -15.73
N THR A 252 7.79 -5.20 -15.46
CA THR A 252 8.67 -4.18 -16.02
C THR A 252 9.78 -3.82 -15.03
N PRO A 253 10.83 -3.08 -15.46
CA PRO A 253 11.88 -2.61 -14.54
C PRO A 253 11.41 -1.72 -13.38
N ALA A 254 10.12 -1.34 -13.35
CA ALA A 254 9.55 -0.60 -12.23
C ALA A 254 9.44 -1.46 -10.95
N SER A 255 9.26 -2.77 -11.08
CA SER A 255 9.04 -3.70 -9.96
C SER A 255 10.11 -4.77 -9.90
N THR A 256 10.35 -5.30 -8.70
CA THR A 256 11.27 -6.42 -8.48
C THR A 256 10.61 -7.79 -8.64
N MET A 257 9.32 -7.85 -8.97
CA MET A 257 8.59 -9.12 -9.05
C MET A 257 9.00 -9.96 -10.26
N THR A 258 9.03 -11.28 -10.06
CA THR A 258 9.18 -12.25 -11.14
C THR A 258 7.82 -12.69 -11.69
N PRO A 259 7.76 -13.36 -12.87
CA PRO A 259 6.53 -13.97 -13.35
C PRO A 259 5.91 -14.97 -12.35
N GLU A 260 6.73 -15.70 -11.59
CA GLU A 260 6.28 -16.65 -10.57
C GLU A 260 5.65 -15.92 -9.37
N ASP A 261 6.24 -14.81 -8.95
CA ASP A 261 5.67 -13.96 -7.90
C ASP A 261 4.30 -13.41 -8.30
N VAL A 262 4.20 -12.90 -9.53
CA VAL A 262 2.94 -12.39 -10.08
C VAL A 262 1.89 -13.49 -10.13
N ALA A 263 2.23 -14.67 -10.64
CA ALA A 263 1.31 -15.80 -10.68
C ALA A 263 0.82 -16.18 -9.27
N THR A 264 1.75 -16.38 -8.34
CA THR A 264 1.43 -16.75 -6.94
C THR A 264 0.55 -15.71 -6.27
N TRP A 265 0.86 -14.42 -6.45
CA TRP A 265 0.09 -13.34 -5.82
C TRP A 265 -1.29 -13.14 -6.44
N THR A 266 -1.43 -13.38 -7.74
CA THR A 266 -2.70 -13.37 -8.46
C THR A 266 -3.58 -14.56 -8.07
N GLU A 267 -3.03 -15.76 -7.91
CA GLU A 267 -3.78 -16.92 -7.40
C GLU A 267 -4.25 -16.73 -5.95
N ALA A 268 -3.61 -15.85 -5.18
CA ALA A 268 -4.01 -15.50 -3.83
C ALA A 268 -5.18 -14.49 -3.73
N ILE A 269 -5.84 -14.17 -4.84
CA ILE A 269 -7.02 -13.30 -4.84
C ILE A 269 -8.22 -14.13 -4.35
N PRO A 270 -9.00 -13.66 -3.34
CA PRO A 270 -10.10 -14.44 -2.77
C PRO A 270 -11.14 -14.91 -3.81
N SER A 271 -11.45 -14.08 -4.81
CA SER A 271 -12.37 -14.42 -5.92
C SER A 271 -11.87 -15.56 -6.81
N ARG A 272 -10.56 -15.84 -6.82
CA ARG A 272 -9.94 -16.97 -7.55
C ARG A 272 -9.73 -18.20 -6.68
N GLN A 273 -9.59 -18.04 -5.37
CA GLN A 273 -9.53 -19.16 -4.42
C GLN A 273 -10.90 -19.80 -4.18
N ALA A 274 -11.98 -19.06 -4.45
CA ALA A 274 -13.31 -19.63 -4.61
C ALA A 274 -13.40 -20.26 -6.01
N GLU A 275 -13.20 -21.58 -6.13
CA GLU A 275 -13.52 -22.31 -7.36
C GLU A 275 -15.03 -22.23 -7.71
N PRO A 276 -15.41 -22.44 -8.98
CA PRO A 276 -16.55 -21.78 -9.61
C PRO A 276 -17.89 -22.48 -9.33
N ASP A 277 -18.54 -22.13 -8.23
CA ASP A 277 -19.97 -22.37 -8.07
C ASP A 277 -20.73 -21.08 -8.38
N GLU A 278 -20.97 -20.86 -9.68
CA GLU A 278 -22.09 -20.09 -10.28
C GLU A 278 -21.77 -19.71 -11.74
N ALA A 279 -21.61 -20.72 -12.61
CA ALA A 279 -21.74 -20.53 -14.05
C ALA A 279 -23.03 -21.20 -14.53
N ALA A 280 -24.18 -20.58 -14.22
CA ALA A 280 -25.41 -20.73 -14.98
C ALA A 280 -26.37 -19.56 -14.69
N ASP A 281 -25.92 -18.31 -14.88
CA ASP A 281 -26.88 -17.23 -15.12
C ASP A 281 -26.81 -16.88 -16.62
N GLU A 282 -27.80 -17.41 -17.34
CA GLU A 282 -28.07 -17.13 -18.73
C GLU A 282 -28.28 -15.61 -18.89
N PRO A 283 -27.62 -14.91 -19.83
CA PRO A 283 -27.83 -13.48 -19.97
C PRO A 283 -29.30 -13.19 -20.27
N PRO A 284 -29.92 -12.15 -19.67
CA PRO A 284 -31.34 -11.88 -19.87
C PRO A 284 -31.61 -11.63 -21.36
N ARG A 285 -32.55 -12.41 -21.92
CA ARG A 285 -33.01 -12.24 -23.29
C ARG A 285 -33.59 -10.84 -23.46
N VAL A 286 -32.90 -10.00 -24.23
CA VAL A 286 -33.43 -8.71 -24.68
C VAL A 286 -34.60 -9.01 -25.63
N PRO A 287 -35.81 -8.50 -25.39
CA PRO A 287 -36.90 -8.67 -26.34
C PRO A 287 -36.60 -7.85 -27.58
N VAL A 288 -36.55 -8.53 -28.73
CA VAL A 288 -36.48 -7.90 -30.05
C VAL A 288 -37.79 -7.14 -30.26
N ILE A 289 -37.73 -5.81 -30.22
CA ILE A 289 -38.85 -4.96 -30.64
C ILE A 289 -38.98 -5.11 -32.15
N ALA A 290 -40.05 -5.75 -32.60
CA ALA A 290 -40.41 -5.84 -34.00
C ALA A 290 -40.64 -4.43 -34.57
N ALA A 291 -40.00 -4.14 -35.70
CA ALA A 291 -40.25 -2.93 -36.47
C ALA A 291 -41.72 -2.93 -36.95
N GLY A 292 -42.55 -2.12 -36.29
CA GLY A 292 -43.91 -1.80 -36.72
C GLY A 292 -43.92 -0.52 -37.53
N GLU A 293 -44.55 -0.57 -38.70
CA GLU A 293 -44.60 0.44 -39.75
C GLU A 293 -45.01 1.84 -39.28
N ILE A 294 -44.25 2.85 -39.69
CA ILE A 294 -44.63 4.26 -39.55
C ILE A 294 -45.65 4.58 -40.65
N SER A 295 -46.93 4.67 -40.27
CA SER A 295 -47.97 5.25 -41.12
C SER A 295 -47.89 6.78 -41.06
N ILE A 296 -47.56 7.40 -42.19
CA ILE A 296 -47.62 8.85 -42.38
C ILE A 296 -49.08 9.24 -42.60
N GLY A 297 -49.71 9.77 -41.55
CA GLY A 297 -51.04 10.39 -41.59
C GLY A 297 -50.95 11.90 -41.69
N ARG A 298 -51.44 12.45 -42.82
CA ARG A 298 -51.60 13.89 -43.11
C ARG A 298 -52.33 14.65 -41.99
N LEU A 299 -51.87 15.87 -41.73
CA LEU A 299 -52.71 16.96 -41.23
C LEU A 299 -52.79 18.01 -42.35
N ASP A 300 -53.96 18.09 -42.98
CA ASP A 300 -54.38 19.19 -43.85
C ASP A 300 -55.10 20.25 -42.99
N CYS A 301 -54.92 21.53 -43.39
CA CYS A 301 -55.48 22.80 -42.91
C CYS A 301 -54.86 23.44 -41.65
#